data_AF-A0AAJ0GA39-F1
#
_entry.id   AF-A0AAJ0GA39-F1
#
_cell.length_a   1.000
_cell.length_b   1.000
_cell.length_c   1.000
_cell.angle_alpha   90.00
_cell.angle_beta   90.00
_cell.angle_gamma   90.00
#
_symmetry.space_group_name_H-M   'P 1'
#
loop_
_entity.id
_entity.type
_entity.pdbx_description
1 polymer ?
#
loop_
_entity_poly.entity_id
_entity_poly.type
_entity_poly.pdbx_seq_one_letter_code
_entity_poly.pdbx_strand_id
1 'polypeptide(L)'
;MAFQLRSLGGGLAFPSPPSHWPAWPGHTDHHEPTGHEFAPPGPLDSRSPCPGLNALANHAWLPRSGLNISYEDIQYAATNGYNFSSDAYLFAFLQANETYGLSTTGNTLTINLQDLATHNAIEQDGSQSRNDIYFGDNLHYDPTVFGPVAANLGLNDISRGNAYVTVESAAKARAAREVEAKRVNPEFNDTLSDFTTLGTAGLYLATLWDFDAKAAPKLWVKAFFEEDRIAYREGYTALKVKSGGFIVELVNAVTKATM
;
A
#
# COMPACT_ATOMS: atom_id res chain seq x y z
N MET A 1 -12.88 -15.33 17.46
CA MET A 1 -13.44 -14.37 18.44
C MET A 1 -13.71 -13.08 17.68
N ALA A 2 -14.96 -12.87 17.25
CA ALA A 2 -15.32 -11.77 16.34
C ALA A 2 -15.22 -10.43 17.08
N PHE A 3 -14.37 -9.53 16.58
CA PHE A 3 -14.29 -8.17 17.10
C PHE A 3 -15.56 -7.44 16.66
N GLN A 4 -16.52 -7.30 17.59
CA GLN A 4 -17.67 -6.44 17.40
C GLN A 4 -17.17 -5.01 17.15
N LEU A 5 -17.53 -4.46 15.98
CA LEU A 5 -17.54 -3.03 15.69
C LEU A 5 -18.45 -2.33 16.71
N ARG A 6 -17.93 -2.05 17.91
CA ARG A 6 -18.53 -1.05 18.78
C ARG A 6 -18.11 0.30 18.24
N SER A 7 -19.10 1.08 17.83
CA SER A 7 -18.95 2.49 17.52
C SER A 7 -18.21 3.19 18.66
N LEU A 8 -16.95 3.56 18.44
CA LEU A 8 -16.28 4.58 19.24
C LEU A 8 -16.86 5.93 18.82
N GLY A 9 -18.09 6.18 19.29
CA GLY A 9 -18.70 7.50 19.32
C GLY A 9 -17.95 8.36 20.32
N GLY A 10 -16.90 9.00 19.82
CA GLY A 10 -16.02 9.87 20.58
C GLY A 10 -14.82 10.13 19.68
N GLY A 11 -14.85 11.25 18.95
CA GLY A 11 -13.76 11.61 18.05
C GLY A 11 -12.44 11.58 18.82
N LEU A 12 -11.61 10.59 18.53
CA LEU A 12 -10.22 10.62 18.91
C LEU A 12 -9.63 11.86 18.23
N ALA A 13 -9.41 12.92 19.00
CA ALA A 13 -8.63 14.04 18.54
C ALA A 13 -7.20 13.53 18.38
N PHE A 14 -6.83 13.21 17.15
CA PHE A 14 -5.54 12.63 16.83
C PHE A 14 -4.46 13.72 16.90
N PRO A 15 -3.26 13.40 17.42
CA PRO A 15 -2.20 14.37 17.52
C PRO A 15 -1.80 14.83 16.12
N SER A 16 -1.76 16.16 15.94
CA SER A 16 -1.09 16.79 14.80
C SER A 16 0.33 16.22 14.65
N PRO A 17 0.91 16.24 13.44
CA PRO A 17 2.33 15.92 13.25
C PRO A 17 3.17 16.62 14.33
N PRO A 18 4.15 15.94 14.95
CA PRO A 18 5.01 16.56 15.94
C PRO A 18 5.55 17.90 15.44
N SER A 19 5.58 18.92 16.30
CA SER A 19 5.97 20.29 15.91
C SER A 19 7.40 20.39 15.37
N HIS A 20 8.22 19.36 15.53
CA HIS A 20 9.58 19.28 15.02
C HIS A 20 9.66 18.79 13.56
N TRP A 21 8.55 18.32 12.96
CA TRP A 21 8.53 17.93 11.55
C TRP A 21 8.43 19.16 10.64
N PRO A 22 9.08 19.14 9.47
CA PRO A 22 8.86 20.18 8.47
C PRO A 22 7.40 20.17 8.01
N ALA A 23 6.92 21.33 7.55
CA ALA A 23 5.65 21.40 6.85
C ALA A 23 5.69 20.47 5.62
N TRP A 24 4.56 19.86 5.28
CA TRP A 24 4.46 18.96 4.13
C TRP A 24 5.04 19.65 2.87
N PRO A 25 5.99 19.01 2.17
CA PRO A 25 6.84 19.71 1.19
C PRO A 25 6.10 20.17 -0.06
N GLY A 26 4.91 19.63 -0.36
CA GLY A 26 4.26 19.87 -1.64
C GLY A 26 4.89 19.04 -2.75
N HIS A 27 4.14 18.14 -3.37
CA HIS A 27 4.58 17.40 -4.57
C HIS A 27 3.84 17.96 -5.77
N THR A 28 4.41 18.93 -6.48
CA THR A 28 3.71 19.67 -7.57
C THR A 28 4.59 20.02 -8.78
N ASP A 29 5.89 19.75 -8.72
CA ASP A 29 6.87 20.22 -9.70
C ASP A 29 7.38 19.11 -10.64
N HIS A 30 6.79 17.92 -10.59
CA HIS A 30 7.19 16.74 -11.37
C HIS A 30 8.65 16.28 -11.12
N HIS A 31 9.26 16.72 -10.01
CA HIS A 31 10.61 16.36 -9.62
C HIS A 31 10.60 15.53 -8.34
N GLU A 32 11.61 14.67 -8.20
CA GLU A 32 11.86 13.96 -6.95
C GLU A 32 12.36 14.99 -5.91
N PRO A 33 11.81 15.02 -4.69
CA PRO A 33 12.27 15.94 -3.67
C PRO A 33 13.75 15.70 -3.34
N THR A 34 14.52 16.77 -3.10
CA THR A 34 15.94 16.67 -2.77
C THR A 34 16.15 15.80 -1.53
N GLY A 35 17.04 14.80 -1.63
CA GLY A 35 17.30 13.81 -0.58
C GLY A 35 16.33 12.62 -0.59
N HIS A 36 15.29 12.68 -1.42
CA HIS A 36 14.29 11.65 -1.62
C HIS A 36 14.25 11.16 -3.08
N GLU A 37 15.37 11.25 -3.78
CA GLU A 37 15.55 10.70 -5.11
C GLU A 37 15.36 9.18 -5.09
N PHE A 38 14.81 8.63 -6.16
CA PHE A 38 14.61 7.19 -6.26
C PHE A 38 15.97 6.47 -6.33
N ALA A 39 16.13 5.43 -5.51
CA ALA A 39 17.16 4.43 -5.70
C ALA A 39 16.57 3.03 -5.47
N PRO A 40 16.84 2.06 -6.37
CA PRO A 40 16.40 0.69 -6.17
C PRO A 40 17.06 0.08 -4.92
N PRO A 41 16.42 -0.91 -4.26
CA PRO A 41 17.00 -1.59 -3.11
C PRO A 41 18.30 -2.31 -3.50
N GLY A 42 19.29 -2.25 -2.61
CA GLY A 42 20.46 -3.12 -2.66
C GLY A 42 20.14 -4.55 -2.18
N PRO A 43 21.08 -5.50 -2.35
CA PRO A 43 20.85 -6.91 -2.00
C PRO A 43 20.71 -7.19 -0.50
N LEU A 44 21.05 -6.22 0.36
CA LEU A 44 20.92 -6.31 1.82
C LEU A 44 19.80 -5.44 2.38
N ASP A 45 19.08 -4.73 1.51
CA ASP A 45 17.99 -3.87 1.93
C ASP A 45 16.71 -4.71 2.07
N SER A 46 16.13 -4.65 3.26
CA SER A 46 14.86 -5.30 3.59
C SER A 46 13.70 -4.57 2.89
N ARG A 47 12.81 -5.35 2.28
CA ARG A 47 11.57 -4.86 1.64
C ARG A 47 10.40 -5.71 2.10
N SER A 48 9.19 -5.21 1.88
CA SER A 48 7.93 -5.81 2.30
C SER A 48 7.12 -6.30 1.09
N PRO A 49 6.05 -7.09 1.27
CA PRO A 49 5.07 -7.33 0.20
C PRO A 49 4.24 -6.07 -0.14
N CYS A 50 4.38 -4.98 0.63
CA CYS A 50 3.65 -3.73 0.43
C CYS A 50 4.44 -2.77 -0.49
N PRO A 51 3.98 -2.52 -1.73
CA PRO A 51 4.63 -1.55 -2.62
C PRO A 51 4.70 -0.13 -2.04
N GLY A 52 3.72 0.24 -1.20
CA GLY A 52 3.68 1.56 -0.57
C GLY A 52 4.84 1.82 0.40
N LEU A 53 5.17 0.85 1.25
CA LEU A 53 6.31 0.97 2.17
C LEU A 53 7.63 0.85 1.42
N ASN A 54 7.69 -0.02 0.40
CA ASN A 54 8.89 -0.18 -0.43
C ASN A 54 9.23 1.10 -1.18
N ALA A 55 8.23 1.78 -1.75
CA ALA A 55 8.42 3.07 -2.40
C ALA A 55 8.89 4.16 -1.44
N LEU A 56 8.37 4.21 -0.21
CA LEU A 56 8.88 5.13 0.81
C LEU A 56 10.35 4.86 1.14
N ALA A 57 10.76 3.60 1.26
CA ALA A 57 12.17 3.24 1.49
C ALA A 57 13.06 3.54 0.26
N ASN A 58 12.59 3.25 -0.95
CA ASN A 58 13.28 3.54 -2.21
C ASN A 58 13.44 5.05 -2.48
N HIS A 59 12.62 5.88 -1.84
CA HIS A 59 12.72 7.34 -1.83
C HIS A 59 13.29 7.91 -0.52
N ALA A 60 13.93 7.11 0.33
CA ALA A 60 14.51 7.55 1.61
C ALA A 60 13.53 8.29 2.56
N TRP A 61 12.22 8.19 2.37
CA TRP A 61 11.24 8.64 3.35
C TRP A 61 11.25 7.73 4.58
N LEU A 62 11.50 6.44 4.35
CA LEU A 62 11.96 5.49 5.35
C LEU A 62 13.47 5.25 5.19
N PRO A 63 14.17 4.77 6.23
CA PRO A 63 15.51 4.21 6.08
C PRO A 63 15.59 3.28 4.85
N ARG A 64 16.51 3.58 3.91
CA ARG A 64 16.65 2.81 2.66
C ARG A 64 16.92 1.32 2.90
N SER A 65 17.56 1.01 4.02
CA SER A 65 17.80 -0.37 4.47
C SER A 65 16.52 -1.14 4.76
N GLY A 66 15.39 -0.47 5.06
CA GLY A 66 14.14 -1.11 5.47
C GLY A 66 14.26 -1.92 6.76
N LEU A 67 15.24 -1.59 7.61
CA LEU A 67 15.51 -2.24 8.89
C LEU A 67 15.16 -1.34 10.06
N ASN A 68 14.71 -1.93 11.17
CA ASN A 68 14.44 -1.26 12.44
C ASN A 68 13.53 -0.01 12.32
N ILE A 69 12.43 -0.16 11.57
CA ILE A 69 11.46 0.89 11.28
C ILE A 69 10.47 1.02 12.46
N SER A 70 10.43 2.18 13.09
CA SER A 70 9.45 2.49 14.13
C SER A 70 8.12 2.96 13.54
N TYR A 71 7.08 3.06 14.38
CA TYR A 71 5.83 3.70 13.97
C TYR A 71 6.02 5.17 13.61
N GLU A 72 6.90 5.89 14.32
CA GLU A 72 7.19 7.30 14.04
C GLU A 72 7.80 7.47 12.64
N ASP A 73 8.70 6.57 12.24
CA ASP A 73 9.27 6.57 10.87
C ASP A 73 8.18 6.36 9.82
N ILE A 74 7.26 5.43 10.03
CA ILE A 74 6.14 5.16 9.10
C ILE A 74 5.21 6.37 9.01
N GLN A 75 4.87 7.00 10.14
CA GLN A 75 4.04 8.20 10.13
C GLN A 75 4.72 9.33 9.35
N TYR A 76 6.00 9.60 9.65
CA TYR A 76 6.77 10.63 8.97
C TYR A 76 6.80 10.38 7.46
N ALA A 77 7.12 9.15 7.07
CA ALA A 77 7.22 8.76 5.68
C ALA A 77 5.88 8.85 4.94
N ALA A 78 4.79 8.34 5.55
CA ALA A 78 3.46 8.35 4.95
C ALA A 78 2.90 9.77 4.80
N THR A 79 3.10 10.63 5.80
CA THR A 79 2.69 12.03 5.74
C THR A 79 3.49 12.78 4.68
N ASN A 80 4.81 12.65 4.65
CA ASN A 80 5.62 13.44 3.72
C ASN A 80 5.63 12.88 2.29
N GLY A 81 5.73 11.56 2.11
CA GLY A 81 5.72 10.91 0.80
C GLY A 81 4.33 10.89 0.15
N TYR A 82 3.27 10.62 0.92
CA TYR A 82 1.93 10.42 0.37
C TYR A 82 0.89 11.47 0.75
N ASN A 83 1.18 12.39 1.67
CA ASN A 83 0.18 13.28 2.28
C ASN A 83 -0.95 12.50 2.98
N PHE A 84 -0.61 11.38 3.63
CA PHE A 84 -1.52 10.71 4.54
C PHE A 84 -1.59 11.44 5.89
N SER A 85 -2.75 11.36 6.54
CA SER A 85 -2.84 11.73 7.96
C SER A 85 -1.90 10.86 8.80
N SER A 86 -1.42 11.42 9.91
CA SER A 86 -0.45 10.77 10.80
C SER A 86 -0.93 9.43 11.36
N ASP A 87 -2.22 9.14 11.36
CA ASP A 87 -2.82 7.90 11.85
C ASP A 87 -3.06 6.83 10.77
N ALA A 88 -2.80 7.13 9.48
CA ALA A 88 -3.22 6.26 8.37
C ALA A 88 -2.68 4.82 8.45
N TYR A 89 -1.50 4.62 9.04
CA TYR A 89 -0.86 3.30 9.20
C TYR A 89 -0.98 2.73 10.62
N LEU A 90 -1.61 3.42 11.57
CA LEU A 90 -1.66 3.00 12.98
C LEU A 90 -2.20 1.58 13.13
N PHE A 91 -3.33 1.29 12.49
CA PHE A 91 -3.98 0.00 12.59
C PHE A 91 -3.10 -1.14 12.06
N ALA A 92 -2.47 -0.94 10.89
CA ALA A 92 -1.57 -1.93 10.29
C ALA A 92 -0.33 -2.16 11.17
N PHE A 93 0.24 -1.09 11.76
CA PHE A 93 1.39 -1.21 12.65
C PHE A 93 1.05 -1.98 13.94
N LEU A 94 -0.08 -1.66 14.59
CA LEU A 94 -0.55 -2.38 15.77
C LEU A 94 -0.89 -3.84 15.46
N GLN A 95 -1.45 -4.11 14.27
CA GLN A 95 -1.70 -5.48 13.83
C GLN A 95 -0.38 -6.25 13.69
N ALA A 96 0.64 -5.68 13.04
CA ALA A 96 1.95 -6.32 12.89
C ALA A 96 2.61 -6.62 14.24
N ASN A 97 2.68 -5.64 15.14
CA ASN A 97 3.47 -5.74 16.37
C ASN A 97 2.71 -6.32 17.56
N GLU A 98 1.47 -5.90 17.79
CA GLU A 98 0.73 -6.30 19.00
C GLU A 98 -0.16 -7.52 18.77
N THR A 99 -0.72 -7.69 17.57
CA THR A 99 -1.60 -8.84 17.27
C THR A 99 -0.80 -10.06 16.84
N TYR A 100 0.15 -9.88 15.92
CA TYR A 100 0.90 -10.98 15.34
C TYR A 100 2.33 -11.10 15.88
N GLY A 101 2.88 -10.08 16.53
CA GLY A 101 4.23 -10.13 17.09
C GLY A 101 5.32 -10.36 16.04
N LEU A 102 5.18 -9.73 14.87
CA LEU A 102 6.02 -10.04 13.69
C LEU A 102 7.47 -9.58 13.80
N SER A 103 7.77 -8.65 14.71
CA SER A 103 9.08 -8.00 14.79
C SER A 103 10.24 -9.00 15.00
N THR A 104 11.22 -8.94 14.12
CA THR A 104 12.50 -9.68 14.24
C THR A 104 13.65 -8.79 14.72
N THR A 105 13.39 -7.52 15.06
CA THR A 105 14.42 -6.55 15.43
C THR A 105 14.96 -6.74 16.85
N GLY A 106 14.27 -7.55 17.67
CA GLY A 106 14.48 -7.62 19.12
C GLY A 106 13.79 -6.49 19.90
N ASN A 107 13.01 -5.64 19.24
CA ASN A 107 12.22 -4.58 19.83
C ASN A 107 10.80 -4.57 19.25
N THR A 108 9.78 -4.82 20.07
CA THR A 108 8.38 -4.87 19.64
C THR A 108 7.82 -3.54 19.12
N LEU A 109 8.55 -2.45 19.28
CA LEU A 109 8.19 -1.13 18.76
C LEU A 109 8.81 -0.82 17.39
N THR A 110 9.53 -1.78 16.79
CA THR A 110 10.10 -1.63 15.45
C THR A 110 9.92 -2.90 14.62
N ILE A 111 9.95 -2.77 13.30
CA ILE A 111 9.88 -3.88 12.35
C ILE A 111 11.02 -3.79 11.33
N ASN A 112 11.48 -4.92 10.82
CA ASN A 112 12.10 -4.96 9.50
C ASN A 112 10.98 -5.06 8.46
N LEU A 113 11.08 -4.37 7.32
CA LEU A 113 10.04 -4.42 6.29
C LEU A 113 9.70 -5.85 5.83
N GLN A 114 10.69 -6.75 5.81
CA GLN A 114 10.52 -8.16 5.48
C GLN A 114 9.68 -8.94 6.50
N ASP A 115 9.57 -8.48 7.76
CA ASP A 115 8.74 -9.14 8.79
C ASP A 115 7.26 -9.20 8.34
N LEU A 116 6.83 -8.22 7.54
CA LEU A 116 5.49 -8.14 6.97
C LEU A 116 5.19 -9.21 5.92
N ALA A 117 6.18 -10.01 5.49
CA ALA A 117 5.99 -11.16 4.60
C ALA A 117 5.52 -12.43 5.32
N THR A 118 5.37 -12.37 6.66
CA THR A 118 4.88 -13.50 7.44
C THR A 118 3.47 -13.89 6.98
N HIS A 119 3.35 -15.09 6.41
CA HIS A 119 2.09 -15.59 5.87
C HIS A 119 1.03 -15.83 6.93
N ASN A 120 -0.25 -15.65 6.58
CA ASN A 120 -1.40 -15.74 7.48
C ASN A 120 -1.39 -14.71 8.62
N ALA A 121 -0.72 -13.57 8.39
CA ALA A 121 -0.76 -12.41 9.27
C ALA A 121 -1.35 -11.20 8.52
N ILE A 122 -0.51 -10.26 8.11
CA ILE A 122 -0.91 -9.17 7.20
C ILE A 122 -0.79 -9.63 5.74
N GLU A 123 0.27 -10.38 5.43
CA GLU A 123 0.44 -11.07 4.16
C GLU A 123 -0.53 -12.25 4.05
N GLN A 124 -1.05 -12.45 2.83
CA GLN A 124 -2.07 -13.42 2.50
C GLN A 124 -2.11 -13.71 1.00
N ASP A 125 -2.75 -14.83 0.66
CA ASP A 125 -2.95 -15.28 -0.71
C ASP A 125 -3.83 -14.32 -1.54
N GLY A 126 -3.71 -14.41 -2.87
CA GLY A 126 -4.49 -13.61 -3.81
C GLY A 126 -3.95 -12.18 -3.98
N SER A 127 -2.71 -11.95 -3.58
CA SER A 127 -2.00 -10.69 -3.75
C SER A 127 -1.97 -10.24 -5.22
N GLN A 128 -2.14 -8.94 -5.46
CA GLN A 128 -2.24 -8.39 -6.82
C GLN A 128 -0.93 -8.41 -7.60
N SER A 129 0.22 -8.46 -6.92
CA SER A 129 1.55 -8.41 -7.55
C SER A 129 2.59 -9.35 -6.94
N ARG A 130 2.23 -10.09 -5.89
CA ARG A 130 3.08 -11.08 -5.22
C ARG A 130 2.44 -12.45 -5.39
N ASN A 131 3.26 -13.49 -5.42
CA ASN A 131 2.76 -14.85 -5.50
C ASN A 131 2.17 -15.29 -4.15
N ASP A 132 1.36 -16.33 -4.16
CA ASP A 132 0.90 -16.96 -2.92
C ASP A 132 2.07 -17.76 -2.31
N ILE A 133 2.17 -17.86 -0.97
CA ILE A 133 3.31 -18.54 -0.32
C ILE A 133 3.43 -20.01 -0.73
N TYR A 134 2.33 -20.62 -1.15
CA TYR A 134 2.27 -21.98 -1.70
C TYR A 134 3.32 -22.19 -2.82
N PHE A 135 3.62 -21.14 -3.59
CA PHE A 135 4.60 -21.18 -4.68
C PHE A 135 6.01 -20.74 -4.26
N GLY A 136 6.21 -20.36 -2.99
CA GLY A 136 7.51 -20.15 -2.35
C GLY A 136 7.88 -18.69 -2.05
N ASP A 137 7.55 -17.74 -2.93
CA ASP A 137 7.91 -16.32 -2.76
C ASP A 137 6.67 -15.41 -2.75
N ASN A 138 6.25 -15.02 -1.55
CA ASN A 138 5.15 -14.09 -1.30
C ASN A 138 5.62 -12.63 -1.07
N LEU A 139 6.90 -12.35 -1.26
CA LEU A 139 7.53 -11.09 -0.88
C LEU A 139 7.78 -10.20 -2.09
N HIS A 140 8.42 -10.77 -3.12
CA HIS A 140 8.90 -9.99 -4.24
C HIS A 140 7.82 -9.77 -5.30
N TYR A 141 7.94 -8.66 -6.02
CA TYR A 141 7.14 -8.39 -7.21
C TYR A 141 7.30 -9.53 -8.22
N ASP A 142 6.17 -10.08 -8.67
CA ASP A 142 6.12 -11.12 -9.69
C ASP A 142 5.37 -10.59 -10.94
N PRO A 143 6.07 -10.38 -12.07
CA PRO A 143 5.43 -9.91 -13.29
C PRO A 143 4.46 -10.92 -13.89
N THR A 144 4.57 -12.21 -13.57
CA THR A 144 3.62 -13.25 -14.02
C THR A 144 2.30 -13.16 -13.27
N VAL A 145 2.34 -12.69 -12.02
CA VAL A 145 1.14 -12.37 -11.22
C VAL A 145 0.56 -11.02 -11.61
N PHE A 146 1.40 -9.98 -11.69
CA PHE A 146 0.92 -8.62 -11.96
C PHE A 146 0.51 -8.42 -13.42
N GLY A 147 1.10 -9.12 -14.39
CA GLY A 147 0.78 -8.94 -15.82
C GLY A 147 -0.71 -9.05 -16.17
N PRO A 148 -1.41 -10.12 -15.75
CA PRO A 148 -2.87 -10.23 -15.90
C PRO A 148 -3.65 -9.14 -15.15
N VAL A 149 -3.20 -8.73 -13.97
CA VAL A 149 -3.81 -7.63 -13.20
C VAL A 149 -3.65 -6.30 -13.95
N ALA A 150 -2.44 -5.99 -14.43
CA ALA A 150 -2.12 -4.83 -15.25
C ALA A 150 -2.94 -4.78 -16.54
N ALA A 151 -3.15 -5.93 -17.19
CA ALA A 151 -4.04 -6.03 -18.35
C ALA A 151 -5.50 -5.69 -18.00
N ASN A 152 -6.02 -6.22 -16.89
CA ASN A 152 -7.38 -5.91 -16.41
C ASN A 152 -7.55 -4.45 -15.98
N LEU A 153 -6.50 -3.84 -15.43
CA LEU A 153 -6.42 -2.41 -15.14
C LEU A 153 -6.21 -1.55 -16.41
N GLY A 154 -5.92 -2.18 -17.55
CA GLY A 154 -5.64 -1.51 -18.82
C GLY A 154 -4.34 -0.70 -18.82
N LEU A 155 -3.31 -1.15 -18.10
CA LEU A 155 -1.99 -0.49 -18.04
C LEU A 155 -1.13 -0.75 -19.30
N ASN A 156 -1.53 -1.70 -20.14
CA ASN A 156 -0.83 -2.03 -21.40
C ASN A 156 -1.22 -1.11 -22.57
N ASP A 157 -2.30 -0.32 -22.43
CA ASP A 157 -2.81 0.59 -23.45
C ASP A 157 -3.25 1.92 -22.81
N ILE A 158 -2.26 2.70 -22.38
CA ILE A 158 -2.46 4.00 -21.74
C ILE A 158 -2.57 5.07 -22.82
N SER A 159 -3.74 5.70 -22.89
CA SER A 159 -4.02 6.83 -23.76
C SER A 159 -4.78 7.92 -23.00
N ARG A 160 -4.93 9.11 -23.58
CA ARG A 160 -5.64 10.23 -22.93
C ARG A 160 -7.09 9.87 -22.56
N GLY A 161 -7.76 9.02 -23.33
CA GLY A 161 -9.13 8.56 -23.06
C GLY A 161 -9.23 7.41 -22.06
N ASN A 162 -8.11 6.84 -21.64
CA ASN A 162 -8.03 5.65 -20.80
C ASN A 162 -6.93 5.80 -19.71
N ALA A 163 -6.70 7.03 -19.24
CA ALA A 163 -5.54 7.37 -18.42
C ALA A 163 -5.65 6.97 -16.94
N TYR A 164 -6.80 6.47 -16.50
CA TYR A 164 -7.12 6.28 -15.09
C TYR A 164 -7.61 4.87 -14.76
N VAL A 165 -7.26 4.41 -13.57
CA VAL A 165 -7.85 3.27 -12.86
C VAL A 165 -8.98 3.80 -11.98
N THR A 166 -10.22 3.42 -12.29
CA THR A 166 -11.39 3.68 -11.45
C THR A 166 -11.57 2.60 -10.40
N VAL A 167 -12.43 2.85 -9.42
CA VAL A 167 -12.85 1.87 -8.40
C VAL A 167 -13.36 0.58 -9.05
N GLU A 168 -14.17 0.68 -10.11
CA GLU A 168 -14.76 -0.47 -10.80
C GLU A 168 -13.68 -1.29 -11.52
N SER A 169 -12.72 -0.62 -12.18
CA SER A 169 -11.62 -1.33 -12.85
C SER A 169 -10.70 -2.02 -11.85
N ALA A 170 -10.44 -1.40 -10.70
CA ALA A 170 -9.68 -1.98 -9.60
C ALA A 170 -10.39 -3.21 -9.00
N ALA A 171 -11.68 -3.06 -8.70
CA ALA A 171 -12.52 -4.15 -8.18
C ALA A 171 -12.53 -5.35 -9.14
N LYS A 172 -12.74 -5.10 -10.44
CA LYS A 172 -12.72 -6.15 -11.47
C LYS A 172 -11.37 -6.85 -11.55
N ALA A 173 -10.26 -6.11 -11.58
CA ALA A 173 -8.92 -6.69 -11.69
C ALA A 173 -8.56 -7.54 -10.47
N ARG A 174 -8.87 -7.05 -9.27
CA ARG A 174 -8.68 -7.76 -8.01
C ARG A 174 -9.56 -9.02 -7.92
N ALA A 175 -10.83 -8.95 -8.31
CA ALA A 175 -11.72 -10.11 -8.32
C ALA A 175 -11.22 -11.20 -9.28
N ALA A 176 -10.76 -10.80 -10.48
CA ALA A 176 -10.17 -11.74 -11.42
C ALA A 176 -8.90 -12.41 -10.86
N ARG A 177 -8.04 -11.66 -10.15
CA ARG A 177 -6.86 -12.22 -9.49
C ARG A 177 -7.23 -13.23 -8.40
N GLU A 178 -8.23 -12.93 -7.57
CA GLU A 178 -8.68 -13.85 -6.53
C GLU A 178 -9.22 -15.16 -7.11
N VAL A 179 -10.04 -15.09 -8.16
CA VAL A 179 -10.55 -16.28 -8.86
C VAL A 179 -9.40 -17.14 -9.38
N GLU A 180 -8.39 -16.52 -10.00
CA GLU A 180 -7.24 -17.25 -10.49
C GLU A 180 -6.42 -17.86 -9.35
N ALA A 181 -6.20 -17.11 -8.26
CA ALA A 181 -5.48 -17.57 -7.07
C ALA A 181 -6.10 -18.86 -6.52
N LYS A 182 -7.41 -18.83 -6.26
CA LYS A 182 -8.19 -19.98 -5.76
C LYS A 182 -8.15 -21.16 -6.73
N ARG A 183 -8.04 -20.89 -8.03
CA ARG A 183 -8.01 -21.93 -9.07
C ARG A 183 -6.65 -22.65 -9.11
N VAL A 184 -5.54 -21.94 -8.89
CA VAL A 184 -4.18 -22.49 -9.05
C VAL A 184 -3.53 -22.92 -7.74
N ASN A 185 -3.92 -22.34 -6.62
CA ASN A 185 -3.40 -22.66 -5.30
C ASN A 185 -4.38 -23.61 -4.57
N PRO A 186 -4.07 -24.92 -4.44
CA PRO A 186 -4.92 -25.88 -3.72
C PRO A 186 -4.94 -25.66 -2.20
N GLU A 187 -4.04 -24.84 -1.67
CA GLU A 187 -3.95 -24.48 -0.25
C GLU A 187 -4.41 -23.03 0.02
N PHE A 188 -5.12 -22.42 -0.94
CA PHE A 188 -5.56 -21.03 -0.85
C PHE A 188 -6.29 -20.75 0.46
N ASN A 189 -5.79 -19.78 1.23
CA ASN A 189 -6.37 -19.37 2.50
C ASN A 189 -7.13 -18.04 2.38
N ASP A 190 -8.46 -18.09 2.52
CA ASP A 190 -9.33 -16.92 2.47
C ASP A 190 -9.86 -16.46 3.84
N THR A 191 -9.32 -17.00 4.94
CA THR A 191 -9.82 -16.72 6.30
C THR A 191 -9.64 -15.26 6.76
N LEU A 192 -8.80 -14.49 6.08
CA LEU A 192 -8.59 -13.05 6.32
C LEU A 192 -9.29 -12.16 5.27
N SER A 193 -9.92 -12.76 4.24
CA SER A 193 -10.08 -12.18 2.88
C SER A 193 -10.90 -10.90 2.73
N ASP A 194 -11.76 -10.54 3.69
CA ASP A 194 -12.63 -9.37 3.53
C ASP A 194 -11.91 -8.04 3.82
N PHE A 195 -11.11 -7.94 4.89
CA PHE A 195 -10.49 -6.65 5.25
C PHE A 195 -9.18 -6.40 4.51
N THR A 196 -8.38 -7.44 4.28
CA THR A 196 -7.02 -7.33 3.73
C THR A 196 -7.04 -7.39 2.20
N THR A 197 -7.78 -8.31 1.56
CA THR A 197 -7.78 -8.41 0.08
C THR A 197 -8.58 -7.29 -0.57
N LEU A 198 -9.76 -6.93 -0.04
CA LEU A 198 -10.49 -5.73 -0.48
C LEU A 198 -9.74 -4.46 -0.05
N GLY A 199 -9.14 -4.50 1.15
CA GLY A 199 -8.34 -3.42 1.73
C GLY A 199 -7.20 -2.95 0.84
N THR A 200 -6.42 -3.87 0.28
CA THR A 200 -5.24 -3.53 -0.53
C THR A 200 -5.59 -2.75 -1.79
N ALA A 201 -6.71 -3.07 -2.44
CA ALA A 201 -7.19 -2.35 -3.62
C ALA A 201 -7.63 -0.92 -3.27
N GLY A 202 -8.42 -0.76 -2.20
CA GLY A 202 -8.78 0.57 -1.71
C GLY A 202 -7.58 1.38 -1.23
N LEU A 203 -6.58 0.73 -0.62
CA LEU A 203 -5.37 1.37 -0.11
C LEU A 203 -4.48 1.90 -1.23
N TYR A 204 -4.17 1.13 -2.28
CA TYR A 204 -3.35 1.66 -3.38
C TYR A 204 -4.10 2.76 -4.14
N LEU A 205 -5.43 2.63 -4.30
CA LEU A 205 -6.26 3.69 -4.87
C LEU A 205 -6.16 4.95 -4.01
N ALA A 206 -6.25 4.84 -2.69
CA ALA A 206 -6.10 5.97 -1.79
C ALA A 206 -4.72 6.61 -1.97
N THR A 207 -3.64 5.84 -1.88
CA THR A 207 -2.27 6.33 -2.04
C THR A 207 -2.11 7.16 -3.32
N LEU A 208 -2.64 6.66 -4.44
CA LEU A 208 -2.44 7.21 -5.79
C LEU A 208 -3.63 8.04 -6.30
N TRP A 209 -4.52 8.47 -5.42
CA TRP A 209 -5.78 9.10 -5.82
C TRP A 209 -5.57 10.52 -6.37
N ASP A 210 -6.10 10.76 -7.57
CA ASP A 210 -6.36 12.10 -8.08
C ASP A 210 -7.80 12.51 -7.70
N PHE A 211 -7.92 13.51 -6.83
CA PHE A 211 -9.21 13.97 -6.30
C PHE A 211 -10.09 14.65 -7.34
N ASP A 212 -9.52 15.24 -8.39
CA ASP A 212 -10.27 15.94 -9.42
C ASP A 212 -10.79 14.94 -10.45
N ALA A 213 -9.95 13.97 -10.83
CA ALA A 213 -10.35 12.86 -11.70
C ALA A 213 -11.23 11.82 -11.00
N LYS A 214 -11.20 11.76 -9.66
CA LYS A 214 -11.84 10.72 -8.83
C LYS A 214 -11.42 9.31 -9.26
N ALA A 215 -10.12 9.16 -9.51
CA ALA A 215 -9.52 7.91 -9.96
C ALA A 215 -7.99 7.97 -9.76
N ALA A 216 -7.30 6.84 -9.93
CA ALA A 216 -5.83 6.80 -9.85
C ALA A 216 -5.21 6.82 -11.27
N PRO A 217 -4.31 7.77 -11.61
CA PRO A 217 -3.61 7.76 -12.90
C PRO A 217 -2.83 6.46 -13.13
N LYS A 218 -2.98 5.87 -14.32
CA LYS A 218 -2.36 4.58 -14.66
C LYS A 218 -0.84 4.60 -14.63
N LEU A 219 -0.23 5.71 -15.02
CA LEU A 219 1.22 5.86 -14.94
C LEU A 219 1.71 5.80 -13.48
N TRP A 220 0.93 6.32 -12.54
CA TRP A 220 1.27 6.25 -11.11
C TRP A 220 1.10 4.82 -10.59
N VAL A 221 0.00 4.15 -10.97
CA VAL A 221 -0.24 2.74 -10.62
C VAL A 221 0.87 1.83 -11.16
N LYS A 222 1.33 2.09 -12.39
CA LYS A 222 2.41 1.34 -13.03
C LYS A 222 3.72 1.47 -12.27
N ALA A 223 4.19 2.71 -12.04
CA ALA A 223 5.42 2.95 -11.28
C ALA A 223 5.33 2.38 -9.84
N PHE A 224 4.15 2.48 -9.21
CA PHE A 224 3.95 1.99 -7.86
C PHE A 224 4.08 0.47 -7.74
N PHE A 225 3.47 -0.30 -8.65
CA PHE A 225 3.51 -1.76 -8.58
C PHE A 225 4.75 -2.37 -9.23
N GLU A 226 5.21 -1.84 -10.38
CA GLU A 226 6.31 -2.44 -11.15
C GLU A 226 7.69 -2.02 -10.65
N GLU A 227 7.79 -0.84 -10.03
CA GLU A 227 9.08 -0.25 -9.65
C GLU A 227 9.21 0.02 -8.15
N ASP A 228 8.15 -0.21 -7.35
CA ASP A 228 8.04 0.26 -5.97
C ASP A 228 8.53 1.73 -5.88
N ARG A 229 7.96 2.60 -6.71
CA ARG A 229 8.39 4.00 -6.88
C ARG A 229 7.23 4.98 -6.74
N ILE A 230 7.48 6.12 -6.08
CA ILE A 230 6.55 7.25 -6.11
C ILE A 230 6.70 7.95 -7.47
N ALA A 231 5.59 8.10 -8.17
CA ALA A 231 5.57 8.50 -9.57
C ALA A 231 5.77 10.02 -9.79
N TYR A 232 6.74 10.63 -9.10
CA TYR A 232 7.02 12.06 -9.17
C TYR A 232 7.28 12.52 -10.61
N ARG A 233 8.04 11.74 -11.39
CA ARG A 233 8.37 12.03 -12.79
C ARG A 233 7.14 11.98 -13.71
N GLU A 234 6.14 11.18 -13.33
CA GLU A 234 4.85 11.04 -13.98
C GLU A 234 3.81 12.03 -13.44
N GLY A 235 4.24 12.98 -12.59
CA GLY A 235 3.40 14.03 -12.04
C GLY A 235 2.55 13.62 -10.85
N TYR A 236 2.98 12.64 -10.06
CA TYR A 236 2.34 12.34 -8.78
C TYR A 236 2.21 13.62 -7.94
N THR A 237 0.97 13.94 -7.58
CA THR A 237 0.66 15.03 -6.66
C THR A 237 -0.25 14.51 -5.55
N ALA A 238 -0.09 15.07 -4.36
CA ALA A 238 -0.92 14.73 -3.21
C ALA A 238 -1.49 16.00 -2.57
N LEU A 239 -2.33 16.72 -3.31
CA LEU A 239 -2.79 18.07 -2.94
C LEU A 239 -3.74 18.12 -1.73
N LYS A 240 -4.38 17.00 -1.39
CA LYS A 240 -5.31 16.90 -0.26
C LYS A 240 -4.84 15.81 0.69
N VAL A 241 -4.99 16.07 1.99
CA VAL A 241 -4.70 15.08 3.02
C VAL A 241 -5.63 13.89 2.84
N LYS A 242 -5.05 12.71 2.80
CA LYS A 242 -5.76 11.44 2.71
C LYS A 242 -5.84 10.85 4.11
N SER A 243 -7.05 10.78 4.67
CA SER A 243 -7.24 10.28 6.05
C SER A 243 -7.45 8.77 6.08
N GLY A 244 -7.33 8.15 7.27
CA GLY A 244 -7.77 6.78 7.49
C GLY A 244 -9.24 6.56 7.08
N GLY A 245 -10.10 7.57 7.29
CA GLY A 245 -11.50 7.53 6.83
C GLY A 245 -11.63 7.48 5.30
N PHE A 246 -10.77 8.19 4.56
CA PHE A 246 -10.75 8.14 3.09
C PHE A 246 -10.27 6.78 2.56
N ILE A 247 -9.30 6.15 3.23
CA ILE A 247 -8.90 4.77 2.91
C ILE A 247 -10.10 3.84 3.07
N VAL A 248 -10.81 3.92 4.21
CA VAL A 248 -12.01 3.10 4.47
C VAL A 248 -13.12 3.37 3.43
N GLU A 249 -13.31 4.61 3.00
CA GLU A 249 -14.26 4.97 1.93
C GLU A 249 -13.94 4.22 0.63
N LEU A 250 -12.69 4.26 0.17
CA LEU A 250 -12.27 3.59 -1.06
C LEU A 250 -12.32 2.06 -0.94
N VAL A 251 -11.95 1.50 0.22
CA VAL A 251 -12.11 0.07 0.49
C VAL A 251 -13.58 -0.35 0.36
N ASN A 252 -14.50 0.39 0.99
CA ASN A 252 -15.93 0.11 0.88
C ASN A 252 -16.46 0.27 -0.54
N ALA A 253 -15.95 1.25 -1.30
CA ALA A 253 -16.33 1.45 -2.69
C ALA A 253 -15.89 0.27 -3.57
N VAL A 254 -14.67 -0.24 -3.39
CA VAL A 254 -14.17 -1.44 -4.07
C VAL A 254 -15.00 -2.67 -3.68
N THR A 255 -15.29 -2.85 -2.40
CA THR A 255 -16.16 -3.94 -1.90
C THR A 255 -17.52 -3.91 -2.60
N LYS A 256 -18.16 -2.74 -2.65
CA LYS A 256 -19.45 -2.58 -3.32
C LYS A 256 -19.40 -2.85 -4.82
N ALA A 257 -18.31 -2.47 -5.49
CA ALA A 257 -18.15 -2.71 -6.92
C ALA A 257 -17.76 -4.17 -7.27
N THR A 258 -17.41 -4.98 -6.27
CA THR A 258 -17.06 -6.39 -6.44
C THR A 258 -18.30 -7.31 -6.32
N MET A 259 -19.34 -6.87 -5.60
CA MET A 259 -20.63 -7.57 -5.42
C MET A 259 -21.58 -7.35 -6.60
#